data_AF-R8AXW7-F1
#
_entry.id   AF-R8AXW7-F1
#
_cell.length_a   1.000
_cell.length_b   1.000
_cell.length_c   1.000
_cell.angle_alpha   90.00
_cell.angle_beta   90.00
_cell.angle_gamma   90.00
#
_symmetry.space_group_name_H-M   'P 1'
#
loop_
_entity.id
_entity.type
_entity.pdbx_description
1 polymer ?
#
loop_
_entity_poly.entity_id
_entity_poly.type
_entity_poly.pdbx_seq_one_letter_code
_entity_poly.pdbx_strand_id
1 'polypeptide(L)' 'MDVRRGEQERNWFRSDRFTTINGQWFFQTREGTFEGPFDSVNEAQMELMLFLRHSEDDIFRNAI' A
#
# COMPACT_ATOMS: atom_id res chain seq x y z
N MET A 1 27.88 5.28 -1.64
CA MET A 1 26.45 5.03 -1.38
C MET A 1 25.68 5.63 -2.53
N ASP A 2 24.80 4.87 -3.18
CA ASP A 2 24.05 5.34 -4.33
C ASP A 2 22.96 6.31 -3.86
N VAL A 3 23.12 7.61 -4.11
CA VAL A 3 22.19 8.70 -3.75
C VAL A 3 21.65 9.33 -5.03
N ARG A 4 20.44 9.92 -4.98
CA ARG A 4 19.89 10.60 -6.16
C ARG A 4 20.78 11.79 -6.44
N ARG A 5 20.89 12.15 -7.73
CA ARG A 5 21.73 13.28 -8.15
C ARG A 5 21.32 14.55 -7.39
N GLY A 6 22.26 15.12 -6.63
CA GLY A 6 22.06 16.34 -5.85
C GLY A 6 21.78 16.13 -4.37
N GLU A 7 21.62 14.88 -3.91
CA GLU A 7 21.48 14.57 -2.48
C GLU A 7 22.83 14.21 -1.85
N GLN A 8 23.08 14.71 -0.63
CA GLN A 8 24.29 14.38 0.14
C GLN A 8 24.11 13.09 0.95
N GLU A 9 22.86 12.75 1.31
CA GLU A 9 22.51 11.63 2.18
C GLU A 9 21.24 10.90 1.68
N ARG A 10 21.06 9.63 2.05
CA ARG A 10 19.89 8.81 1.67
C ARG A 10 18.69 9.07 2.58
N ASN A 11 17.95 10.15 2.33
CA ASN A 11 16.78 10.53 3.14
C ASN A 11 15.44 9.96 2.61
N TRP A 12 15.46 8.84 1.90
CA TRP A 12 14.24 8.26 1.33
C TRP A 12 13.50 7.42 2.38
N PHE A 13 12.30 7.84 2.72
CA PHE A 13 11.37 7.01 3.48
C PHE A 13 10.24 6.53 2.57
N ARG A 14 9.80 5.30 2.80
CA ARG A 14 8.57 4.78 2.21
C ARG A 14 7.62 4.59 3.38
N SER A 15 6.52 5.35 3.40
CA SER A 15 5.49 5.17 4.42
C SER A 15 4.97 3.75 4.37
N ASP A 16 4.76 3.15 5.55
CA ASP A 16 4.05 1.88 5.64
C ASP A 16 2.62 2.09 5.15
N ARG A 17 2.08 1.08 4.46
CA ARG A 17 0.70 1.11 3.95
C ARG A 17 -0.29 0.65 5.00
N PHE A 18 0.17 0.09 6.14
CA PHE A 18 -0.71 -0.39 7.21
C PHE A 18 -0.80 0.62 8.35
N THR A 19 -2.01 0.81 8.87
CA THR A 19 -2.26 1.64 10.05
C THR A 19 -3.29 0.98 10.95
N THR A 20 -3.25 1.31 12.24
CA THR A 20 -4.29 0.94 13.18
C THR A 20 -5.14 2.16 13.53
N ILE A 21 -6.46 2.00 13.48
CA ILE A 21 -7.43 3.03 13.89
C ILE A 21 -8.38 2.35 14.87
N ASN A 22 -8.44 2.87 16.10
CA ASN A 22 -9.27 2.30 17.18
C ASN A 22 -9.04 0.79 17.43
N GLY A 23 -7.80 0.33 17.29
CA GLY A 23 -7.42 -1.07 17.52
C GLY A 23 -7.72 -2.01 16.34
N GLN A 24 -8.24 -1.50 15.23
CA GLN A 24 -8.48 -2.27 14.02
C GLN A 24 -7.47 -1.92 12.93
N TRP A 25 -7.14 -2.88 12.07
CA TRP A 25 -6.15 -2.74 11.02
C TRP A 25 -6.76 -2.23 9.72
N PHE A 26 -6.03 -1.37 9.02
CA PHE A 26 -6.39 -0.84 7.71
C PHE A 26 -5.16 -0.84 6.81
N PHE A 27 -5.35 -0.91 5.49
CA PHE A 27 -4.32 -0.54 4.53
C PHE A 27 -4.71 0.68 3.71
N GLN A 28 -3.73 1.48 3.29
CA GLN A 28 -3.95 2.67 2.48
C GLN A 28 -3.70 2.39 0.98
N THR A 29 -4.64 2.78 0.12
CA THR A 29 -4.50 2.77 -1.35
C THR A 29 -3.66 3.96 -1.85
N ARG A 30 -3.28 3.97 -3.13
CA ARG A 30 -2.53 5.12 -3.70
C ARG A 30 -3.41 6.36 -3.85
N GLU A 31 -4.70 6.13 -3.95
CA GLU A 31 -5.79 7.09 -4.11
C GLU A 31 -6.16 7.74 -2.76
N GLY A 32 -5.55 7.28 -1.66
CA GLY A 32 -5.72 7.82 -0.32
C GLY A 32 -6.90 7.22 0.46
N THR A 33 -7.53 6.16 -0.04
CA THR A 33 -8.57 5.42 0.70
C THR A 33 -7.93 4.49 1.73
N PHE A 34 -8.66 4.23 2.82
CA PHE A 34 -8.29 3.23 3.81
C PHE A 34 -9.28 2.07 3.71
N GLU A 35 -8.75 0.90 3.36
CA GLU A 35 -9.52 -0.34 3.26
C GLU A 35 -9.40 -1.12 4.58
N GLY A 36 -10.51 -1.71 5.02
CA GLY A 36 -10.67 -2.35 6.32
C GLY A 36 -12.03 -2.01 6.95
N PRO A 37 -12.22 -2.21 8.26
CA PRO A 37 -11.25 -2.72 9.24
C PRO A 37 -10.96 -4.22 9.08
N PHE A 38 -9.77 -4.63 9.52
CA PHE A 38 -9.34 -6.02 9.66
C PHE A 38 -8.97 -6.33 11.11
N ASP A 39 -9.15 -7.58 11.51
CA ASP A 39 -8.90 -8.04 12.88
C ASP A 39 -7.40 -8.20 13.15
N SER A 40 -6.60 -8.41 12.10
CA SER A 40 -5.16 -8.56 12.20
C SER A 40 -4.41 -7.95 11.01
N VAL A 41 -3.12 -7.65 11.21
CA VAL A 41 -2.23 -7.20 10.13
C VAL A 41 -2.07 -8.26 9.04
N ASN A 42 -2.12 -9.55 9.39
CA ASN A 42 -2.01 -10.64 8.41
C ASN A 42 -3.23 -10.67 7.47
N GLU A 43 -4.43 -10.43 8.02
CA GLU A 43 -5.66 -10.31 7.23
C GLU A 43 -5.58 -9.09 6.30
N ALA A 44 -5.18 -7.93 6.82
CA ALA A 44 -4.97 -6.73 6.02
C ALA A 44 -3.96 -6.95 4.88
N GLN A 45 -2.89 -7.72 5.11
CA GLN A 45 -1.90 -8.08 4.09
C GLN A 45 -2.48 -8.99 3.01
N MET A 46 -3.28 -9.98 3.39
CA MET A 46 -3.95 -10.87 2.44
C MET A 46 -4.90 -10.09 1.53
N GLU A 47 -5.72 -9.22 2.12
CA GLU A 47 -6.66 -8.37 1.40
C GLU A 47 -5.96 -7.36 0.50
N LEU A 48 -4.82 -6.80 0.94
CA LEU A 48 -3.99 -5.95 0.09
C LEU A 48 -3.49 -6.70 -1.17
N MET A 49 -3.08 -7.96 -1.04
CA MET A 49 -2.65 -8.76 -2.19
C MET A 49 -3.78 -9.01 -3.18
N LEU A 50 -5.00 -9.29 -2.68
CA LEU A 50 -6.18 -9.46 -3.52
C LEU A 50 -6.57 -8.14 -4.22
N PHE A 51 -6.56 -7.03 -3.48
CA PHE A 51 -6.81 -5.70 -4.02
C PHE A 51 -5.86 -5.38 -5.19
N LEU A 52 -4.56 -5.63 -5.02
CA LEU A 52 -3.57 -5.40 -6.07
C LEU A 52 -3.82 -6.27 -7.30
N ARG A 53 -4.17 -7.54 -7.11
CA ARG A 53 -4.51 -8.45 -8.22
C ARG A 53 -5.72 -7.94 -9.02
N HIS A 54 -6.80 -7.57 -8.34
CA HIS A 54 -7.99 -7.04 -9.01
C HIS A 54 -7.69 -5.71 -9.73
N SER A 55 -6.89 -4.84 -9.10
CA SER A 55 -6.46 -3.58 -9.72
C SER A 55 -5.67 -3.82 -11.00
N GLU A 56 -4.76 -4.80 -11.00
CA GLU A 56 -4.01 -5.20 -12.20
C GLU A 56 -4.94 -5.76 -13.28
N ASP A 57 -5.84 -6.68 -12.92
CA ASP A 57 -6.80 -7.28 -13.85
C ASP A 57 -7.72 -6.22 -14.50
N ASP A 58 -8.19 -5.23 -13.74
CA ASP A 58 -8.99 -4.12 -14.26
C ASP A 58 -8.19 -3.24 -15.23
N ILE A 59 -6.91 -2.98 -14.94
CA ILE A 59 -6.01 -2.27 -15.87
C ILE A 59 -5.89 -3.07 -17.18
N PHE A 60 -5.68 -4.38 -17.11
CA PHE A 60 -5.56 -5.22 -18.30
C PHE A 60 -6.86 -5.31 -19.10
N ARG A 61 -8.01 -5.42 -18.42
CA ARG A 61 -9.32 -5.48 -19.07
C ARG A 61 -9.68 -4.19 -19.79
N ASN A 62 -9.33 -3.04 -19.22
CA ASN A 62 -9.60 -1.73 -19.81
C ASN A 62 -8.61 -1.32 -20.92
N ALA A 63 -7.58 -2.12 -21.18
CA ALA A 63 -6.56 -1.87 -22.19
C ALA A 63 -6.84 -2.52 -23.56
N ILE A 64 -7.99 -3.19 -23.73
CA ILE A 64 -8.45 -3.87 -24.96
C ILE A 64 -9.67 -3.13 -25.50
#